data_AF-A0AB35KFI2-F1
#
_entry.id   AF-A0AB35KFI2-F1
#
_cell.length_a   1.000
_cell.length_b   1.000
_cell.length_c   1.000
_cell.angle_alpha   90.00
_cell.angle_beta   90.00
_cell.angle_gamma   90.00
#
_symmetry.space_group_name_H-M   'P 1'
#
loop_
_entity.id
_entity.type
_entity.pdbx_description
1 polymer ?
#
loop_
_entity_poly.entity_id
_entity_poly.type
_entity_poly.pdbx_seq_one_letter_code
_entity_poly.pdbx_strand_id
1 'polypeptide(L)'
;MNKKEKKEEGLLPKEVLVKNFFNSINIKSFKEKDIDIFVAITYKIALSPNKEIIIEQEELRKLTGMGENVSISVYNAHVNELLEKLQGSTYVYFNDKTNEKVYVNILEYMKINVVTGDVTIKATPFFQEILEVNIKEGGFFSIDVNLNLILSGKYTKIISLMLQQWNNFGRFYISKEKLYEKLQLSEKANVKYVNNEIIMPAVKQLGKQFIDLKVEKMKKGRSITGYLFTFQTHKKIAEQAEPCSEPSLQDIEKTTSLIDENIRKYFEEVK
;
A
#
# COMPACT_ATOMS: atom_id res chain seq x y z
N MET A 1 -40.67 -29.62 -6.53
CA MET A 1 -40.45 -28.89 -5.26
C MET A 1 -38.99 -28.46 -5.25
N ASN A 2 -38.72 -27.24 -5.73
CA ASN A 2 -37.37 -26.75 -6.02
C ASN A 2 -36.61 -26.44 -4.72
N LYS A 3 -35.50 -27.14 -4.50
CA LYS A 3 -34.48 -26.74 -3.53
C LYS A 3 -33.82 -25.47 -4.07
N LYS A 4 -33.99 -24.36 -3.34
CA LYS A 4 -33.24 -23.12 -3.56
C LYS A 4 -31.75 -23.43 -3.45
N GLU A 5 -31.05 -23.31 -4.57
CA GLU A 5 -29.61 -23.13 -4.60
C GLU A 5 -29.29 -21.85 -3.82
N LYS A 6 -28.68 -21.99 -2.64
CA LYS A 6 -27.93 -20.91 -2.03
C LYS A 6 -26.77 -20.63 -2.98
N LYS A 7 -26.81 -19.51 -3.69
CA LYS A 7 -25.60 -18.88 -4.23
C LYS A 7 -24.67 -18.67 -3.03
N GLU A 8 -23.61 -19.46 -2.94
CA GLU A 8 -22.41 -19.03 -2.25
C GLU A 8 -21.96 -17.77 -2.99
N GLU A 9 -22.17 -16.59 -2.37
CA GLU A 9 -21.47 -15.37 -2.78
C GLU A 9 -19.98 -15.69 -2.69
N GLY A 10 -19.36 -15.92 -3.84
CA GLY A 10 -17.94 -16.19 -3.95
C GLY A 10 -17.19 -15.07 -3.24
N LEU A 11 -16.46 -15.43 -2.19
CA LEU A 11 -15.61 -14.52 -1.45
C LEU A 11 -14.64 -13.87 -2.46
N LEU A 12 -14.75 -12.56 -2.63
CA LEU A 12 -13.82 -11.78 -3.45
C LEU A 12 -12.38 -12.19 -3.11
N PRO A 13 -11.47 -12.39 -4.10
CA PRO A 13 -10.08 -12.68 -3.80
C PRO A 13 -9.54 -11.68 -2.76
N LYS A 14 -8.99 -12.22 -1.67
CA LYS A 14 -8.60 -11.40 -0.51
C LYS A 14 -7.36 -10.55 -0.78
N GLU A 15 -6.55 -10.99 -1.73
CA GLU A 15 -5.21 -10.48 -1.97
C GLU A 15 -4.99 -10.11 -3.43
N VAL A 16 -4.23 -9.05 -3.65
CA VAL A 16 -3.74 -8.63 -4.97
C VAL A 16 -2.22 -8.62 -4.97
N LEU A 17 -1.60 -9.23 -5.97
CA LEU A 17 -0.15 -9.15 -6.17
C LEU A 17 0.20 -7.83 -6.84
N VAL A 18 1.19 -7.13 -6.30
CA VAL A 18 1.74 -5.90 -6.87
C VAL A 18 3.26 -5.93 -6.80
N LYS A 19 3.94 -5.33 -7.77
CA LYS A 19 5.39 -5.12 -7.71
C LYS A 19 5.73 -4.27 -6.48
N ASN A 20 6.89 -4.50 -5.87
CA ASN A 20 7.42 -3.78 -4.69
C ASN A 20 7.38 -2.25 -4.85
N PHE A 21 7.48 -1.82 -6.09
CA PHE A 21 7.38 -0.46 -6.52
C PHE A 21 6.07 0.26 -6.13
N PHE A 22 4.98 -0.49 -5.90
CA PHE A 22 3.70 0.07 -5.44
C PHE A 22 3.84 0.96 -4.20
N ASN A 23 4.68 0.57 -3.23
CA ASN A 23 4.90 1.35 -2.01
C ASN A 23 5.64 2.68 -2.25
N SER A 24 6.11 2.94 -3.47
CA SER A 24 6.70 4.21 -3.90
C SER A 24 5.70 5.19 -4.52
N ILE A 25 4.44 4.78 -4.71
CA ILE A 25 3.37 5.67 -5.18
C ILE A 25 3.15 6.78 -4.16
N ASN A 26 3.09 8.02 -4.65
CA ASN A 26 2.92 9.19 -3.80
C ASN A 26 1.46 9.31 -3.34
N ILE A 27 1.19 8.85 -2.12
CA ILE A 27 -0.09 9.01 -1.44
C ILE A 27 -0.11 10.21 -0.47
N LYS A 28 0.76 11.22 -0.68
CA LYS A 28 0.77 12.45 0.13
C LYS A 28 -0.62 13.08 0.14
N SER A 29 -1.05 13.56 1.31
CA SER A 29 -2.39 14.12 1.61
C SER A 29 -3.54 13.12 1.81
N PHE A 30 -3.30 11.83 1.63
CA PHE A 30 -4.35 10.83 1.85
C PHE A 30 -4.72 10.78 3.33
N LYS A 31 -6.02 10.80 3.60
CA LYS A 31 -6.65 10.48 4.87
C LYS A 31 -6.84 8.96 4.97
N GLU A 32 -7.35 8.51 6.10
CA GLU A 32 -7.63 7.09 6.30
C GLU A 32 -8.58 6.51 5.24
N LYS A 33 -9.68 7.21 4.95
CA LYS A 33 -10.63 6.76 3.93
C LYS A 33 -10.09 6.81 2.50
N ASP A 34 -9.18 7.74 2.21
CA ASP A 34 -8.50 7.78 0.91
C ASP A 34 -7.64 6.53 0.70
N ILE A 35 -6.98 6.03 1.74
CA ILE A 35 -6.21 4.77 1.67
C ILE A 35 -7.13 3.58 1.41
N ASP A 36 -8.28 3.52 2.10
CA ASP A 36 -9.27 2.44 1.89
C ASP A 36 -9.74 2.38 0.44
N ILE A 37 -10.18 3.53 -0.09
CA ILE A 37 -10.70 3.63 -1.45
C ILE A 37 -9.56 3.38 -2.47
N PHE A 38 -8.35 3.87 -2.23
CA PHE A 38 -7.21 3.65 -3.13
C PHE A 38 -6.80 2.18 -3.24
N VAL A 39 -6.76 1.45 -2.12
CA VAL A 39 -6.48 0.02 -2.12
C VAL A 39 -7.60 -0.77 -2.80
N ALA A 40 -8.86 -0.40 -2.57
CA ALA A 40 -10.01 -0.99 -3.26
C ALA A 40 -9.95 -0.78 -4.79
N ILE A 41 -9.64 0.44 -5.24
CA ILE A 41 -9.44 0.77 -6.66
C ILE A 41 -8.29 -0.04 -7.26
N THR A 42 -7.15 -0.10 -6.56
CA THR A 42 -5.97 -0.87 -6.98
C THR A 42 -6.33 -2.33 -7.19
N TYR A 43 -7.04 -2.92 -6.24
CA TYR A 43 -7.53 -4.29 -6.31
C TYR A 43 -8.43 -4.52 -7.53
N LYS A 44 -9.38 -3.62 -7.79
CA LYS A 44 -10.25 -3.70 -8.97
C LYS A 44 -9.48 -3.57 -10.28
N ILE A 45 -8.45 -2.74 -10.32
CA ILE A 45 -7.56 -2.61 -11.49
C ILE A 45 -6.80 -3.90 -11.76
N ALA A 46 -6.23 -4.51 -10.73
CA ALA A 46 -5.46 -5.74 -10.90
C ALA A 46 -6.31 -6.95 -11.33
N LEU A 47 -7.61 -6.97 -11.02
CA LEU A 47 -8.52 -8.03 -11.47
C LEU A 47 -8.94 -7.88 -12.95
N SER A 48 -8.76 -6.71 -13.54
CA SER A 48 -9.15 -6.43 -14.93
C SER A 48 -8.12 -5.52 -15.60
N PRO A 49 -6.85 -5.96 -15.69
CA PRO A 49 -5.79 -5.16 -16.29
C PRO A 49 -6.12 -4.87 -17.76
N ASN A 50 -5.66 -3.72 -18.25
CA ASN A 50 -5.79 -3.31 -19.65
C ASN A 50 -7.23 -2.99 -20.11
N LYS A 51 -8.13 -2.67 -19.16
CA LYS A 51 -9.51 -2.26 -19.43
C LYS A 51 -9.89 -1.00 -18.66
N GLU A 52 -10.87 -0.27 -19.19
CA GLU A 52 -11.68 0.63 -18.38
C GLU A 52 -12.49 -0.22 -17.40
N ILE A 53 -12.48 0.17 -16.12
CA ILE A 53 -13.16 -0.55 -15.06
C ILE A 53 -14.25 0.31 -14.48
N ILE A 54 -15.42 -0.30 -14.30
CA ILE A 54 -16.54 0.29 -13.59
C ILE A 54 -16.66 -0.45 -12.25
N ILE A 55 -16.63 0.32 -11.16
CA ILE A 55 -16.83 -0.17 -9.80
C ILE A 55 -18.19 0.35 -9.36
N GLU A 56 -19.13 -0.55 -9.13
CA GLU A 56 -20.46 -0.21 -8.64
C GLU A 56 -20.38 0.34 -7.22
N GLN A 57 -21.27 1.27 -6.88
CA GLN A 57 -21.30 1.91 -5.57
C GLN A 57 -21.35 0.90 -4.41
N GLU A 58 -22.23 -0.10 -4.50
CA GLU A 58 -22.37 -1.14 -3.47
C GLU A 58 -21.10 -1.97 -3.31
N GLU A 59 -20.40 -2.25 -4.42
CA GLU A 59 -19.13 -2.97 -4.39
C GLU A 59 -18.05 -2.14 -3.69
N LEU A 60 -17.91 -0.85 -4.05
CA LEU A 60 -16.92 0.01 -3.42
C LEU A 60 -17.18 0.19 -1.91
N ARG A 61 -18.46 0.25 -1.51
CA ARG A 61 -18.85 0.28 -0.08
C ARG A 61 -18.38 -0.96 0.66
N LYS A 62 -18.58 -2.14 0.09
CA LYS A 62 -18.14 -3.42 0.68
C LYS A 62 -16.61 -3.45 0.82
N LEU A 63 -15.87 -3.04 -0.21
CA LEU A 63 -14.40 -3.02 -0.19
C LEU A 63 -13.79 -1.99 0.77
N THR A 64 -14.53 -0.94 1.12
CA THR A 64 -14.04 0.18 1.97
C THR A 64 -14.67 0.23 3.36
N GLY A 65 -15.60 -0.69 3.64
CA GLY A 65 -16.36 -0.75 4.89
C GLY A 65 -17.28 0.46 5.11
N MET A 66 -17.66 1.17 4.04
CA MET A 66 -18.64 2.26 4.14
C MET A 66 -20.05 1.69 4.24
N GLY A 67 -20.64 1.75 5.43
CA GLY A 67 -21.96 1.21 5.71
C GLY A 67 -23.06 1.77 4.81
N GLU A 68 -24.10 0.96 4.56
CA GLU A 68 -25.26 1.32 3.73
C GLU A 68 -26.04 2.53 4.28
N ASN A 69 -25.92 2.79 5.58
CA ASN A 69 -26.52 3.94 6.26
C ASN A 69 -25.84 5.28 5.92
N VAL A 70 -24.65 5.28 5.31
CA VAL A 70 -23.99 6.50 4.82
C VAL A 70 -24.71 6.95 3.55
N SER A 71 -25.25 8.18 3.54
CA SER A 71 -25.96 8.72 2.37
C SER A 71 -25.09 8.73 1.11
N ILE A 72 -25.72 8.69 -0.06
CA ILE A 72 -25.02 8.78 -1.35
C ILE A 72 -24.18 10.06 -1.45
N SER A 73 -24.67 11.19 -0.91
CA SER A 73 -23.94 12.47 -0.92
C SER A 73 -22.66 12.43 -0.10
N VAL A 74 -22.68 11.81 1.09
CA VAL A 74 -21.49 11.67 1.95
C VAL A 74 -20.50 10.68 1.34
N TYR A 75 -20.99 9.56 0.79
CA TYR A 75 -20.17 8.62 0.04
C TYR A 75 -19.47 9.30 -1.14
N ASN A 76 -20.22 10.03 -1.97
CA ASN A 76 -19.67 10.75 -3.12
C ASN A 76 -18.63 11.79 -2.69
N ALA A 77 -18.82 12.47 -1.56
CA ALA A 77 -17.84 13.42 -1.04
C ALA A 77 -16.50 12.74 -0.73
N HIS A 78 -16.52 11.56 -0.09
CA HIS A 78 -15.29 10.80 0.19
C HIS A 78 -14.62 10.29 -1.08
N VAL A 79 -15.39 9.72 -2.00
CA VAL A 79 -14.84 9.21 -3.27
C VAL A 79 -14.26 10.37 -4.08
N ASN A 80 -15.01 11.45 -4.26
CA ASN A 80 -14.56 12.61 -5.02
C ASN A 80 -13.32 13.27 -4.41
N GLU A 81 -13.23 13.35 -3.07
CA GLU A 81 -12.01 13.85 -2.40
C GLU A 81 -10.77 13.03 -2.76
N LEU A 82 -10.86 11.69 -2.79
CA LEU A 82 -9.75 10.86 -3.25
C LEU A 82 -9.48 11.09 -4.74
N LEU A 83 -10.52 11.11 -5.58
CA LEU A 83 -10.36 11.31 -7.02
C LEU A 83 -9.59 12.61 -7.30
N GLU A 84 -9.98 13.74 -6.69
CA GLU A 84 -9.25 15.01 -6.82
C GLU A 84 -7.77 14.91 -6.41
N LYS A 85 -7.45 14.14 -5.35
CA LYS A 85 -6.07 13.88 -4.95
C LYS A 85 -5.32 12.99 -5.95
N LEU A 86 -6.02 12.02 -6.55
CA LEU A 86 -5.48 11.14 -7.58
C LEU A 86 -5.18 11.87 -8.88
N GLN A 87 -5.93 12.94 -9.20
CA GLN A 87 -5.65 13.79 -10.36
C GLN A 87 -4.25 14.41 -10.30
N GLY A 88 -3.73 14.71 -9.09
CA GLY A 88 -2.37 15.17 -8.87
C GLY A 88 -1.37 14.07 -8.46
N SER A 89 -1.83 12.81 -8.34
CA SER A 89 -0.99 11.71 -7.90
C SER A 89 -0.12 11.24 -9.06
N THR A 90 1.14 11.66 -8.99
CA THR A 90 2.20 11.23 -9.87
C THR A 90 3.11 10.27 -9.13
N TYR A 91 3.54 9.22 -9.81
CA TYR A 91 4.79 8.60 -9.47
C TYR A 91 5.93 9.55 -9.85
N VAL A 92 6.93 9.67 -8.97
CA VAL A 92 8.05 10.59 -9.15
C VAL A 92 9.35 9.83 -8.92
N TYR A 93 10.22 9.80 -9.90
CA TYR A 93 11.61 9.35 -9.73
C TYR A 93 12.59 10.35 -10.31
N PHE A 94 13.82 10.24 -9.83
CA PHE A 94 14.95 10.99 -10.35
C PHE A 94 15.82 10.03 -11.17
N ASN A 95 16.07 10.38 -12.43
CA ASN A 95 16.95 9.64 -13.32
C ASN A 95 18.36 10.22 -13.19
N ASP A 96 19.21 9.58 -12.40
CA ASP A 96 20.60 10.03 -12.17
C ASP A 96 21.43 10.10 -13.45
N LYS A 97 21.10 9.30 -14.49
CA LYS A 97 21.86 9.31 -15.75
C LYS A 97 21.57 10.54 -16.61
N THR A 98 20.31 11.00 -16.60
CA THR A 98 19.90 12.16 -17.38
C THR A 98 19.76 13.42 -16.52
N ASN A 99 19.91 13.31 -15.19
CA ASN A 99 19.61 14.34 -14.20
C ASN A 99 18.18 14.89 -14.31
N GLU A 100 17.24 14.05 -14.73
CA GLU A 100 15.84 14.44 -14.93
C GLU A 100 14.97 13.95 -13.80
N LYS A 101 14.00 14.77 -13.40
CA LYS A 101 12.92 14.36 -12.51
C LYS A 101 11.69 14.04 -13.34
N VAL A 102 11.27 12.79 -13.32
CA VAL A 102 10.16 12.29 -14.15
C VAL A 102 8.91 12.17 -13.30
N TYR A 103 7.79 12.65 -13.85
CA TYR A 103 6.47 12.61 -13.22
C TYR A 103 5.55 11.77 -14.10
N VAL A 104 4.95 10.74 -13.52
CA VAL A 104 4.19 9.73 -14.27
C VAL A 104 2.82 9.59 -13.62
N ASN A 105 1.77 9.85 -14.38
CA ASN A 105 0.41 9.65 -13.88
C ASN A 105 0.12 8.14 -13.74
N ILE A 106 -0.58 7.77 -12.67
CA ILE A 106 -0.99 6.37 -12.45
C ILE A 106 -2.36 6.06 -13.06
N LEU A 107 -3.20 7.08 -13.29
CA LEU A 107 -4.51 6.94 -13.93
C LEU A 107 -4.58 7.82 -15.19
N GLU A 108 -5.17 7.28 -16.26
CA GLU A 108 -5.44 7.99 -17.51
C GLU A 108 -6.67 8.90 -17.34
N TYR A 109 -7.75 8.35 -16.78
CA TYR A 109 -8.89 9.13 -16.29
C TYR A 109 -9.70 8.38 -15.24
N MET A 110 -10.57 9.13 -14.59
CA MET A 110 -11.46 8.70 -13.53
C MET A 110 -12.75 9.51 -13.60
N LYS A 111 -13.89 8.89 -13.30
CA LYS A 111 -15.22 9.53 -13.30
C LYS A 111 -16.04 8.95 -12.16
N ILE A 112 -16.93 9.76 -11.59
CA ILE A 112 -17.98 9.30 -10.67
C ILE A 112 -19.34 9.73 -11.23
N ASN A 113 -20.29 8.80 -11.31
CA ASN A 113 -21.68 9.15 -11.50
C ASN A 113 -22.25 9.59 -10.15
N VAL A 114 -22.49 10.87 -9.95
CA VAL A 114 -22.95 11.39 -8.65
C VAL A 114 -24.38 10.95 -8.27
N VAL A 115 -25.16 10.44 -9.21
CA VAL A 115 -26.51 9.92 -8.95
C VAL A 115 -26.43 8.47 -8.45
N THR A 116 -25.68 7.61 -9.13
CA THR A 116 -25.58 6.19 -8.77
C THR A 116 -24.45 5.91 -7.77
N GLY A 117 -23.39 6.71 -7.79
CA GLY A 117 -22.16 6.55 -7.01
C GLY A 117 -21.13 5.63 -7.67
N ASP A 118 -21.36 5.20 -8.90
CA ASP A 118 -20.45 4.31 -9.63
C ASP A 118 -19.20 5.05 -10.06
N VAL A 119 -18.06 4.39 -9.94
CA VAL A 119 -16.74 4.94 -10.26
C VAL A 119 -16.19 4.25 -11.48
N THR A 120 -15.83 5.02 -12.51
CA THR A 120 -15.16 4.53 -13.71
C THR A 120 -13.71 4.96 -13.70
N ILE A 121 -12.78 4.03 -13.92
CA ILE A 121 -11.34 4.26 -13.84
C ILE A 121 -10.63 3.58 -15.00
N LYS A 122 -9.67 4.29 -15.59
CA LYS A 122 -8.71 3.72 -16.55
C LYS A 122 -7.30 3.99 -16.06
N ALA A 123 -6.55 2.93 -15.77
CA ALA A 123 -5.14 3.00 -15.35
C ALA A 123 -4.23 3.34 -16.54
N THR A 124 -3.10 4.01 -16.28
CA THR A 124 -2.05 4.15 -17.30
C THR A 124 -1.34 2.81 -17.52
N PRO A 125 -0.68 2.61 -18.69
CA PRO A 125 0.16 1.42 -18.92
C PRO A 125 1.22 1.23 -17.82
N PHE A 126 1.76 2.33 -17.30
CA PHE A 126 2.70 2.30 -16.19
C PHE A 126 2.09 1.71 -14.92
N PHE A 127 0.89 2.15 -14.52
CA PHE A 127 0.25 1.59 -13.34
C PHE A 127 -0.18 0.13 -13.56
N GLN A 128 -0.58 -0.24 -14.77
CA GLN A 128 -0.87 -1.63 -15.13
C GLN A 128 0.37 -2.51 -14.96
N GLU A 129 1.54 -2.05 -15.41
CA GLU A 129 2.80 -2.78 -15.30
C GLU A 129 3.19 -3.05 -13.82
N ILE A 130 2.81 -2.17 -12.88
CA ILE A 130 3.01 -2.38 -11.43
C ILE A 130 2.14 -3.52 -10.90
N LEU A 131 0.98 -3.75 -11.51
CA LEU A 131 0.00 -4.76 -11.12
C LEU A 131 0.18 -6.08 -11.88
N GLU A 132 0.85 -6.05 -13.04
CA GLU A 132 1.24 -7.24 -13.81
C GLU A 132 2.47 -7.90 -13.19
N VAL A 133 2.22 -8.85 -12.29
CA VAL A 133 3.27 -9.56 -11.53
C VAL A 133 3.64 -10.89 -12.19
N ASN A 134 4.91 -11.02 -12.58
CA ASN A 134 5.52 -12.32 -12.88
C ASN A 134 6.18 -12.91 -11.61
N ILE A 135 5.55 -13.94 -11.04
CA ILE A 135 6.01 -14.57 -9.79
C ILE A 135 7.45 -15.10 -9.90
N LYS A 136 7.92 -15.45 -11.10
CA LYS A 136 9.28 -16.00 -11.32
C LYS A 136 10.38 -14.93 -11.20
N GLU A 137 10.06 -13.66 -11.44
CA GLU A 137 11.03 -12.56 -11.42
C GLU A 137 11.27 -12.01 -10.01
N GLY A 138 10.41 -12.37 -9.04
CA GLY A 138 10.48 -11.82 -7.68
C GLY A 138 10.13 -10.32 -7.65
N GLY A 139 10.43 -9.66 -6.53
CA GLY A 139 10.24 -8.20 -6.42
C GLY A 139 8.78 -7.74 -6.34
N PHE A 140 7.88 -8.57 -5.79
CA PHE A 140 6.46 -8.28 -5.59
C PHE A 140 6.01 -8.67 -4.18
N PHE A 141 4.81 -8.23 -3.82
CA PHE A 141 4.13 -8.62 -2.58
C PHE A 141 2.62 -8.68 -2.76
N SER A 142 1.92 -9.31 -1.82
CA SER A 142 0.46 -9.31 -1.78
C SER A 142 -0.07 -8.21 -0.87
N ILE A 143 -1.13 -7.53 -1.33
CA ILE A 143 -1.93 -6.63 -0.51
C ILE A 143 -3.23 -7.35 -0.17
N ASP A 144 -3.49 -7.60 1.12
CA ASP A 144 -4.79 -7.99 1.64
C ASP A 144 -5.69 -6.75 1.73
N VAL A 145 -6.72 -6.72 0.89
CA VAL A 145 -7.67 -5.59 0.82
C VAL A 145 -8.57 -5.56 2.06
N ASN A 146 -8.88 -6.73 2.63
CA ASN A 146 -9.73 -6.83 3.82
C ASN A 146 -9.00 -6.36 5.08
N LEU A 147 -7.67 -6.36 5.09
CA LEU A 147 -6.88 -5.82 6.18
C LEU A 147 -7.25 -4.35 6.46
N ASN A 148 -7.55 -3.56 5.43
CA ASN A 148 -7.98 -2.18 5.60
C ASN A 148 -9.35 -2.02 6.31
N LEU A 149 -10.21 -3.05 6.24
CA LEU A 149 -11.51 -3.05 6.91
C LEU A 149 -11.39 -3.23 8.43
N ILE A 150 -10.33 -3.91 8.88
CA ILE A 150 -10.10 -4.21 10.30
C ILE A 150 -9.14 -3.23 10.98
N LEU A 151 -8.33 -2.52 10.19
CA LEU A 151 -7.40 -1.50 10.68
C LEU A 151 -8.08 -0.15 10.80
N SER A 152 -7.64 0.62 11.80
CA SER A 152 -8.09 1.99 12.04
C SER A 152 -6.90 2.93 12.11
N GLY A 153 -7.07 4.14 11.62
CA GLY A 153 -6.04 5.17 11.59
C GLY A 153 -5.16 5.10 10.36
N LYS A 154 -4.97 6.27 9.73
CA LYS A 154 -4.10 6.48 8.56
C LYS A 154 -2.73 5.81 8.70
N TYR A 155 -2.03 6.07 9.81
CA TYR A 155 -0.66 5.59 9.98
C TYR A 155 -0.57 4.07 10.12
N THR A 156 -1.53 3.44 10.81
CA THR A 156 -1.59 1.97 10.90
C THR A 156 -1.72 1.34 9.52
N LYS A 157 -2.60 1.89 8.66
CA LYS A 157 -2.80 1.40 7.30
C LYS A 157 -1.54 1.56 6.44
N ILE A 158 -0.87 2.71 6.50
CA ILE A 158 0.41 2.93 5.80
C ILE A 158 1.50 1.94 6.29
N ILE A 159 1.62 1.75 7.61
CA ILE A 159 2.59 0.78 8.17
C ILE A 159 2.24 -0.64 7.72
N SER A 160 0.95 -0.99 7.66
CA SER A 160 0.51 -2.31 7.18
C SER A 160 0.95 -2.58 5.74
N LEU A 161 0.81 -1.61 4.83
CA LEU A 161 1.23 -1.75 3.43
C LEU A 161 2.76 -1.95 3.32
N MET A 162 3.52 -1.24 4.15
CA MET A 162 4.96 -1.47 4.24
C MET A 162 5.28 -2.87 4.77
N LEU A 163 4.66 -3.33 5.86
CA LEU A 163 4.93 -4.66 6.43
C LEU A 163 4.52 -5.81 5.49
N GLN A 164 3.43 -5.66 4.75
CA GLN A 164 2.98 -6.64 3.74
C GLN A 164 4.03 -6.90 2.67
N GLN A 165 4.79 -5.88 2.27
CA GLN A 165 5.92 -6.05 1.34
C GLN A 165 7.00 -6.99 1.89
N TRP A 166 7.18 -7.04 3.20
CA TRP A 166 8.20 -7.84 3.87
C TRP A 166 7.64 -9.12 4.49
N ASN A 167 6.41 -9.51 4.13
CA ASN A 167 5.68 -10.61 4.78
C ASN A 167 6.43 -11.96 4.71
N ASN A 168 7.13 -12.19 3.60
CA ASN A 168 7.94 -13.40 3.38
C ASN A 168 9.31 -13.39 4.10
N PHE A 169 9.77 -12.23 4.56
CA PHE A 169 11.08 -12.07 5.21
C PHE A 169 10.96 -11.95 6.74
N GLY A 170 9.85 -11.40 7.25
CA GLY A 170 9.59 -11.33 8.70
C GLY A 170 10.41 -10.25 9.41
N ARG A 171 11.12 -9.42 8.65
CA ARG A 171 11.93 -8.32 9.15
C ARG A 171 11.94 -7.17 8.16
N PHE A 172 11.82 -5.96 8.67
CA PHE A 172 11.81 -4.73 7.88
C PHE A 172 12.50 -3.60 8.64
N TYR A 173 13.61 -3.11 8.10
CA TYR A 173 14.25 -1.90 8.60
C TYR A 173 13.83 -0.69 7.77
N ILE A 174 13.57 0.43 8.44
CA ILE A 174 13.37 1.72 7.79
C ILE A 174 14.07 2.83 8.58
N SER A 175 14.77 3.74 7.88
CA SER A 175 15.38 4.90 8.54
C SER A 175 14.29 5.82 9.08
N LYS A 176 14.64 6.63 10.09
CA LYS A 176 13.69 7.57 10.68
C LYS A 176 13.15 8.54 9.62
N GLU A 177 14.01 9.04 8.76
CA GLU A 177 13.71 10.01 7.71
C GLU A 177 12.73 9.41 6.70
N LYS A 178 13.03 8.21 6.18
CA LYS A 178 12.16 7.49 5.25
C LYS A 178 10.82 7.12 5.89
N LEU A 179 10.80 6.72 7.16
CA LEU A 179 9.54 6.44 7.87
C LEU A 179 8.69 7.70 7.98
N TYR A 180 9.29 8.83 8.36
CA TYR A 180 8.57 10.09 8.49
C TYR A 180 8.03 10.55 7.13
N GLU A 181 8.80 10.40 6.06
CA GLU A 181 8.35 10.68 4.71
C GLU A 181 7.13 9.82 4.32
N LYS A 182 7.21 8.49 4.51
CA LYS A 182 6.11 7.56 4.19
C LYS A 182 4.86 7.82 5.02
N LEU A 183 5.04 8.17 6.30
CA LEU A 183 3.95 8.58 7.19
C LEU A 183 3.48 10.02 6.94
N GLN A 184 4.14 10.78 6.05
CA GLN A 184 3.80 12.17 5.75
C GLN A 184 3.90 13.08 6.99
N LEU A 185 4.91 12.82 7.82
CA LEU A 185 5.25 13.59 9.00
C LEU A 185 6.33 14.63 8.65
N SER A 186 6.31 15.77 9.33
CA SER A 186 7.44 16.70 9.27
C SER A 186 8.70 16.03 9.83
N GLU A 187 9.87 16.30 9.24
CA GLU A 187 11.17 15.86 9.78
C GLU A 187 11.39 16.30 11.24
N LYS A 188 10.79 17.44 11.61
CA LYS A 188 10.84 18.02 12.97
C LYS A 188 9.79 17.43 13.91
N ALA A 189 8.98 16.47 13.48
CA ALA A 189 7.94 15.86 14.31
C ALA A 189 8.54 15.27 15.59
N ASN A 190 7.86 15.51 16.71
CA ASN A 190 8.33 15.11 18.02
C ASN A 190 8.47 13.57 18.10
N VAL A 191 9.68 13.11 18.37
CA VAL A 191 10.01 11.67 18.38
C VAL A 191 9.20 10.90 19.42
N LYS A 192 8.92 11.49 20.59
CA LYS A 192 8.10 10.84 21.63
C LYS A 192 6.66 10.67 21.16
N TYR A 193 6.10 11.70 20.52
CA TYR A 193 4.76 11.63 19.91
C TYR A 193 4.69 10.55 18.84
N VAL A 194 5.63 10.53 17.89
CA VAL A 194 5.62 9.52 16.81
C VAL A 194 5.73 8.10 17.38
N ASN A 195 6.55 7.89 18.41
CA ASN A 195 6.64 6.59 19.04
C ASN A 195 5.35 6.18 19.76
N ASN A 196 4.84 7.04 20.63
CA ASN A 196 3.76 6.68 21.56
C ASN A 196 2.38 6.73 20.93
N GLU A 197 2.16 7.66 19.99
CA GLU A 197 0.83 7.93 19.41
C GLU A 197 0.67 7.37 18.00
N ILE A 198 1.77 6.97 17.34
CA ILE A 198 1.72 6.44 15.97
C ILE A 198 2.24 5.01 15.90
N ILE A 199 3.53 4.80 16.20
CA ILE A 199 4.17 3.50 15.97
C ILE A 199 3.65 2.44 16.95
N MET A 200 3.61 2.74 18.26
CA MET A 200 3.15 1.77 19.26
C MET A 200 1.67 1.38 19.09
N PRO A 201 0.72 2.30 18.85
CA PRO A 201 -0.67 1.94 18.57
C PRO A 201 -0.81 1.12 17.29
N ALA A 202 -0.09 1.48 16.22
CA ALA A 202 -0.09 0.73 14.96
C ALA A 202 0.41 -0.71 15.17
N VAL A 203 1.56 -0.89 15.85
CA VAL A 203 2.11 -2.22 16.15
C VAL A 203 1.15 -3.05 17.00
N LYS A 204 0.49 -2.44 18.00
CA LYS A 204 -0.52 -3.13 18.83
C LYS A 204 -1.71 -3.62 18.01
N GLN A 205 -2.20 -2.80 17.07
CA GLN A 205 -3.32 -3.19 16.22
C GLN A 205 -2.91 -4.26 15.20
N LEU A 206 -1.73 -4.08 14.57
CA LEU A 206 -1.18 -4.97 13.55
C LEU A 206 -0.72 -6.32 14.12
N GLY A 207 -0.36 -6.39 15.41
CA GLY A 207 0.01 -7.65 16.06
C GLY A 207 -1.09 -8.72 16.08
N LYS A 208 -2.34 -8.34 15.76
CA LYS A 208 -3.45 -9.30 15.54
C LYS A 208 -3.37 -10.04 14.21
N GLN A 209 -2.56 -9.55 13.27
CA GLN A 209 -2.44 -10.05 11.90
C GLN A 209 -1.00 -10.49 11.59
N PHE A 210 -0.02 -9.74 12.10
CA PHE A 210 1.40 -10.08 12.04
C PHE A 210 1.81 -10.73 13.37
N ILE A 211 1.99 -12.04 13.36
CA ILE A 211 2.33 -12.84 14.56
C ILE A 211 3.68 -12.38 15.13
N ASP A 212 3.73 -12.19 16.46
CA ASP A 212 4.88 -11.66 17.19
C ASP A 212 5.47 -10.35 16.63
N LEU A 213 4.62 -9.48 16.07
CA LEU A 213 5.06 -8.17 15.59
C LEU A 213 5.68 -7.34 16.72
N LYS A 214 6.94 -6.99 16.55
CA LYS A 214 7.74 -6.14 17.44
C LYS A 214 8.38 -5.02 16.64
N VAL A 215 8.64 -3.91 17.32
CA VAL A 215 9.41 -2.80 16.77
C VAL A 215 10.54 -2.44 17.73
N GLU A 216 11.75 -2.41 17.20
CA GLU A 216 12.94 -1.94 17.89
C GLU A 216 13.39 -0.58 17.34
N LYS A 217 13.84 0.30 18.25
CA LYS A 217 14.35 1.63 17.91
C LYS A 217 15.85 1.55 17.73
N MET A 218 16.32 1.70 16.50
CA MET A 218 17.75 1.78 16.20
C MET A 218 18.29 3.15 16.60
N LYS A 219 19.38 3.19 17.38
CA LYS A 219 19.93 4.42 17.95
C LYS A 219 21.41 4.59 17.62
N LYS A 220 21.81 5.84 17.42
CA LYS A 220 23.21 6.27 17.43
C LYS A 220 23.38 7.28 18.58
N GLY A 221 23.97 6.83 19.68
CA GLY A 221 23.97 7.58 20.94
C GLY A 221 22.56 7.79 21.47
N ARG A 222 22.15 9.06 21.67
CA ARG A 222 20.80 9.41 22.14
C ARG A 222 19.76 9.54 21.02
N SER A 223 20.20 9.59 19.76
CA SER A 223 19.33 9.85 18.61
C SER A 223 18.81 8.55 18.01
N ILE A 224 17.52 8.51 17.67
CA ILE A 224 16.93 7.41 16.90
C ILE A 224 17.27 7.63 15.42
N THR A 225 17.86 6.61 14.79
CA THR A 225 18.24 6.60 13.37
C THR A 225 17.28 5.77 12.51
N GLY A 226 16.52 4.86 13.11
CA GLY A 226 15.57 4.04 12.37
C GLY A 226 14.76 3.10 13.25
N TYR A 227 13.98 2.28 12.60
CA TYR A 227 13.07 1.33 13.22
C TYR A 227 13.22 -0.03 12.55
N LEU A 228 13.37 -1.08 13.36
CA LEU A 228 13.40 -2.46 12.91
C LEU A 228 12.12 -3.14 13.35
N PHE A 229 11.27 -3.48 12.39
CA PHE A 229 10.09 -4.31 12.61
C PHE A 229 10.48 -5.77 12.42
N THR A 230 10.02 -6.63 13.33
CA THR A 230 10.20 -8.09 13.25
C THR A 230 8.87 -8.77 13.52
N PHE A 231 8.58 -9.85 12.80
CA PHE A 231 7.36 -10.65 12.93
C PHE A 231 7.61 -12.04 12.35
N GLN A 232 6.80 -13.03 12.72
CA GLN A 232 6.93 -14.37 12.16
C GLN A 232 6.49 -14.37 10.69
N THR A 233 7.32 -14.98 9.83
CA THR A 233 6.90 -15.22 8.45
C THR A 233 5.90 -16.34 8.40
N HIS A 234 5.06 -16.34 7.36
CA HIS A 234 4.20 -17.47 7.04
C HIS A 234 5.00 -18.78 6.83
N LYS A 235 6.29 -18.70 6.46
CA LYS A 235 7.22 -19.84 6.41
C LYS A 235 7.70 -20.33 7.79
N LYS A 236 7.95 -19.42 8.74
CA LYS A 236 8.37 -19.78 10.12
C LYS A 236 7.26 -20.42 10.95
N ILE A 237 6.00 -20.30 10.54
CA ILE A 237 4.90 -21.09 11.10
C ILE A 237 5.08 -22.59 10.78
N ALA A 238 5.85 -22.94 9.74
CA ALA A 238 6.21 -24.31 9.39
C ALA A 238 7.56 -24.78 10.00
N GLU A 239 8.48 -23.87 10.33
CA GLU A 239 9.83 -24.24 10.81
C GLU A 239 10.27 -23.31 11.95
N GLN A 240 10.33 -23.85 13.17
CA GLN A 240 10.96 -23.19 14.31
C GLN A 240 12.50 -23.13 14.14
N ALA A 241 13.08 -22.04 14.67
CA ALA A 241 14.50 -21.77 14.96
C ALA A 241 15.41 -21.26 13.80
N GLU A 242 15.76 -19.96 13.87
CA GLU A 242 17.14 -19.43 14.11
C GLU A 242 17.18 -17.89 13.91
N PRO A 243 18.06 -17.15 14.64
CA PRO A 243 18.13 -15.69 14.60
C PRO A 243 19.01 -15.22 13.43
N CYS A 244 18.42 -14.48 12.49
CA CYS A 244 19.16 -13.93 11.35
C CYS A 244 19.63 -12.50 11.65
N SER A 245 20.95 -12.29 11.59
CA SER A 245 21.71 -11.06 11.89
C SER A 245 21.16 -9.75 11.30
N GLU A 246 21.45 -8.64 12.00
CA GLU A 246 21.07 -7.26 11.62
C GLU A 246 21.48 -6.91 10.17
N PRO A 247 20.59 -6.31 9.36
CA PRO A 247 20.94 -5.85 8.02
C PRO A 247 21.82 -4.60 8.09
N SER A 248 22.84 -4.55 7.25
CA SER A 248 23.79 -3.44 7.16
C SER A 248 23.20 -2.28 6.34
N LEU A 249 23.73 -1.06 6.52
CA LEU A 249 23.37 0.11 5.70
C LEU A 249 23.50 -0.17 4.18
N GLN A 250 24.43 -1.04 3.79
CA GLN A 250 24.66 -1.43 2.42
C GLN A 250 23.48 -2.24 1.83
N ASP A 251 22.79 -3.02 2.66
CA ASP A 251 21.64 -3.82 2.21
C ASP A 251 20.42 -2.93 1.91
N ILE A 252 20.31 -1.81 2.64
CA ILE A 252 19.26 -0.79 2.48
C ILE A 252 19.50 0.08 1.24
N GLU A 253 20.75 0.47 1.00
CA GLU A 253 21.15 1.19 -0.22
C GLU A 253 20.94 0.35 -1.48
N LYS A 254 21.34 -0.93 -1.45
CA LYS A 254 21.10 -1.88 -2.55
C LYS A 254 19.62 -2.01 -2.89
N THR A 255 18.75 -2.10 -1.88
CA THR A 255 17.30 -2.22 -2.11
C THR A 255 16.71 -0.96 -2.74
N THR A 256 17.16 0.22 -2.31
CA THR A 256 16.73 1.50 -2.90
C THR A 256 17.22 1.62 -4.35
N SER A 257 18.49 1.30 -4.60
CA SER A 257 19.10 1.31 -5.93
C SER A 257 18.43 0.35 -6.91
N LEU A 258 18.05 -0.86 -6.47
CA LEU A 258 17.33 -1.82 -7.32
C LEU A 258 15.94 -1.31 -7.74
N ILE A 259 15.27 -0.57 -6.86
CA ILE A 259 13.97 0.05 -7.16
C ILE A 259 14.17 1.09 -8.27
N ASP A 260 15.17 1.97 -8.12
CA ASP A 260 15.50 3.03 -9.09
C ASP A 260 15.91 2.47 -10.47
N GLU A 261 16.67 1.37 -10.50
CA GLU A 261 17.07 0.71 -11.76
C GLU A 261 15.90 0.07 -12.51
N ASN A 262 15.00 -0.62 -11.81
CA ASN A 262 13.85 -1.29 -12.46
C ASN A 262 12.88 -0.28 -13.11
N ILE A 263 12.63 0.85 -12.45
CA ILE A 263 11.82 1.94 -12.99
C ILE A 263 12.49 2.51 -14.24
N ARG A 264 13.79 2.77 -14.15
CA ARG A 264 14.54 3.33 -15.26
C ARG A 264 14.51 2.39 -16.46
N LYS A 265 14.62 1.07 -16.24
CA LYS A 265 14.52 0.08 -17.30
C LYS A 265 13.15 0.13 -18.01
N TYR A 266 12.04 0.25 -17.29
CA TYR A 266 10.72 0.43 -17.91
C TYR A 266 10.69 1.65 -18.84
N PHE A 267 11.18 2.81 -18.41
CA PHE A 267 11.19 4.01 -19.25
C PHE A 267 12.21 3.98 -20.40
N GLU A 268 13.24 3.13 -20.31
CA GLU A 268 14.18 2.89 -21.40
C GLU A 268 13.62 1.92 -22.45
N GLU A 269 12.80 0.94 -22.04
CA GLU A 269 12.18 -0.08 -22.92
C GLU A 269 10.87 0.39 -23.58
N VAL A 270 10.19 1.39 -23.01
CA VAL A 270 8.90 1.92 -23.49
C VAL A 270 9.06 3.09 -24.49
N LYS A 271 10.28 3.38 -24.95
CA LYS A 271 10.55 4.33 -26.04
C LYS A 271 10.51 3.69 -27.42
#